data_AF-A0AA36B3V9-F1
#
_entry.id   AF-A0AA36B3V9-F1
#
_cell.length_a   1.000
_cell.length_b   1.000
_cell.length_c   1.000
_cell.angle_alpha   90.00
_cell.angle_beta   90.00
_cell.angle_gamma   90.00
#
_symmetry.space_group_name_H-M   'P 1'
#
loop_
_entity.id
_entity.type
_entity.pdbx_description
1 polymer ?
#
loop_
_entity_poly.entity_id
_entity_poly.type
_entity_poly.pdbx_seq_one_letter_code
_entity_poly.pdbx_strand_id
1 'polypeptide(L)'
;MSAFSIRRVIPDANIYVIGDQSPIGFWWRKLLEDVHGVKIVYRTRPQRIFNQTIKIKPHATDVIRLQILILTGGIYLDPDILFLRPIDHFRQPVLTMGLIDPATDRDLSIIHFSEAPIPKCTADS
;
A
#
# COMPACT_ATOMS: atom_id res chain seq x y z
N MET A 1 14.83 -5.13 -6.25
CA MET A 1 14.63 -6.52 -6.75
C MET A 1 13.14 -6.84 -6.89
N SER A 2 12.31 -6.55 -5.88
CA SER A 2 10.86 -6.76 -5.95
C SER A 2 10.18 -6.12 -7.16
N ALA A 3 10.46 -4.84 -7.44
CA ALA A 3 9.87 -4.11 -8.56
C ALA A 3 10.27 -4.63 -9.96
N PHE A 4 11.44 -5.26 -10.11
CA PHE A 4 11.79 -5.96 -11.36
C PHE A 4 10.97 -7.24 -11.52
N SER A 5 10.82 -8.01 -10.45
CA SER A 5 10.02 -9.23 -10.47
C SER A 5 8.53 -8.96 -10.68
N ILE A 6 7.98 -7.89 -10.08
CA ILE A 6 6.57 -7.52 -10.26
C ILE A 6 6.31 -7.12 -11.72
N ARG A 7 7.20 -6.36 -12.36
CA ARG A 7 7.04 -5.99 -13.77
C ARG A 7 7.05 -7.21 -14.69
N ARG A 8 7.86 -8.22 -14.39
CA ARG A 8 7.87 -9.47 -15.16
C ARG A 8 6.57 -10.26 -15.02
N VAL A 9 6.01 -10.26 -13.82
CA VAL A 9 4.86 -11.10 -13.44
C VAL A 9 3.53 -10.40 -13.67
N ILE A 10 3.52 -9.07 -13.60
CA ILE A 10 2.37 -8.17 -13.76
C ILE A 10 2.83 -6.95 -14.58
N PRO A 11 2.85 -7.05 -15.92
CA PRO A 11 3.39 -6.00 -16.78
C PRO A 11 2.73 -4.62 -16.57
N ASP A 12 1.41 -4.61 -16.37
CA ASP A 12 0.60 -3.40 -16.29
C ASP A 12 0.44 -2.86 -14.85
N ALA A 13 1.22 -3.37 -13.88
CA ALA A 13 1.15 -2.89 -12.51
C ALA A 13 1.63 -1.44 -12.40
N ASN A 14 0.80 -0.60 -11.77
CA ASN A 14 1.21 0.71 -11.27
C ASN A 14 2.02 0.52 -9.99
N ILE A 15 3.29 0.90 -10.00
CA ILE A 15 4.21 0.72 -8.87
C ILE A 15 4.42 2.06 -8.18
N TYR A 16 4.12 2.15 -6.88
CA TYR A 16 4.31 3.34 -6.08
C TYR A 16 5.38 3.11 -5.02
N VAL A 17 6.36 4.01 -4.94
CA VAL A 17 7.38 4.03 -3.89
C VAL A 17 7.08 5.24 -3.01
N ILE A 18 6.64 4.99 -1.78
CA ILE A 18 6.17 6.04 -0.87
C ILE A 18 7.20 6.24 0.24
N GLY A 19 7.63 7.49 0.45
CA GLY A 19 8.64 7.80 1.47
C GLY A 19 8.83 9.30 1.70
N ASP A 20 9.55 9.64 2.76
CA ASP A 20 9.87 11.02 3.15
C ASP A 20 11.16 11.56 2.52
N GLN A 21 11.81 10.74 1.70
CA GLN A 21 13.02 11.09 0.98
C GLN A 21 13.01 10.42 -0.40
N SER A 22 13.66 11.05 -1.37
CA SER A 22 13.88 10.41 -2.66
C SER A 22 14.82 9.22 -2.46
N PRO A 23 14.52 8.04 -3.03
CA PRO A 23 15.46 6.95 -3.03
C PRO A 23 16.74 7.34 -3.77
N ILE A 24 17.89 7.04 -3.17
CA ILE A 24 19.22 7.34 -3.73
C ILE A 24 20.04 6.05 -3.87
N GLY A 25 20.98 6.06 -4.82
CA GLY A 25 21.92 4.97 -5.04
C GLY A 25 21.77 4.29 -6.39
N PHE A 26 22.77 3.50 -6.75
CA PHE A 26 22.90 2.87 -8.06
C PHE A 26 21.66 2.04 -8.45
N TRP A 27 21.20 1.18 -7.55
CA TRP A 27 20.07 0.27 -7.82
C TRP A 27 18.74 0.99 -7.96
N TRP A 28 18.55 2.11 -7.25
CA TRP A 28 17.35 2.93 -7.40
C TRP A 28 17.35 3.67 -8.72
N ARG A 29 18.48 4.24 -9.12
CA ARG A 29 18.63 4.84 -10.46
C ARG A 29 18.36 3.80 -11.55
N LYS A 30 18.96 2.62 -11.44
CA LYS A 30 18.72 1.52 -12.38
C LYS A 30 17.25 1.09 -12.43
N LEU A 31 16.58 0.99 -11.28
CA LEU A 31 15.17 0.66 -11.25
C LEU A 31 14.32 1.70 -11.99
N LEU A 32 14.58 2.99 -11.76
CA LEU A 32 13.82 4.08 -12.39
C LEU A 32 14.10 4.20 -13.90
N GLU A 33 15.30 3.83 -14.34
CA GLU A 33 15.68 3.76 -15.75
C GLU A 33 15.03 2.56 -16.46
N ASP A 34 15.11 1.38 -15.86
CA ASP A 34 14.78 0.10 -16.51
C ASP A 34 13.30 -0.30 -16.33
N VAL A 35 12.60 0.21 -15.31
CA VAL A 35 11.20 -0.14 -15.00
C VAL A 35 10.29 1.08 -15.18
N HIS A 36 9.64 1.16 -16.34
CA HIS A 36 8.70 2.25 -16.64
C HIS A 36 7.51 2.30 -15.67
N GLY A 37 6.98 3.48 -15.34
CA GLY A 37 5.75 3.58 -14.54
C GLY A 37 5.90 3.37 -13.03
N VAL A 38 7.13 3.30 -12.53
CA VAL A 38 7.41 3.48 -11.09
C VAL A 38 7.22 4.96 -10.74
N LYS A 39 6.34 5.24 -9.77
CA LYS A 39 6.06 6.60 -9.28
C LYS A 39 6.59 6.76 -7.86
N ILE A 40 7.46 7.75 -7.66
CA ILE A 40 7.91 8.14 -6.31
C ILE A 40 6.91 9.14 -5.75
N VAL A 41 6.35 8.84 -4.59
CA VAL A 41 5.36 9.69 -3.92
C VAL A 41 5.94 10.13 -2.59
N TYR A 42 6.17 11.44 -2.47
CA TYR A 42 6.61 12.03 -1.23
C TYR A 42 5.51 11.96 -0.17
N ARG A 43 5.86 11.50 1.03
CA ARG A 43 4.98 11.52 2.20
C ARG A 43 5.79 11.79 3.44
N THR A 44 5.38 12.80 4.19
CA THR A 44 6.00 13.10 5.49
C THR A 44 5.76 11.97 6.47
N ARG A 45 6.82 11.57 7.18
CA ARG A 45 6.74 10.56 8.23
C ARG A 45 5.84 11.06 9.38
N PRO A 46 4.86 10.27 9.84
CA PRO A 46 4.06 10.65 10.99
C PRO A 46 4.95 10.71 12.23
N GLN A 47 4.91 11.84 12.93
CA GLN A 47 5.62 12.01 14.19
C GLN A 47 4.77 11.53 15.38
N ARG A 48 3.45 11.42 15.18
CA ARG A 48 2.48 11.05 16.21
C ARG A 48 1.41 10.13 15.65
N ILE A 49 0.96 9.18 16.47
CA ILE A 49 -0.23 8.36 16.24
C ILE A 49 -1.07 8.47 17.50
N PHE A 50 -2.31 8.93 17.37
CA PHE A 50 -3.15 9.33 18.50
C PHE A 50 -2.36 10.26 19.43
N ASN A 51 -2.26 9.92 20.72
CA ASN A 51 -1.50 10.69 21.70
C ASN A 51 -0.04 10.25 21.86
N GLN A 52 0.46 9.29 21.08
CA GLN A 52 1.82 8.77 21.23
C GLN A 52 2.77 9.30 20.16
N THR A 53 4.01 9.63 20.56
CA THR A 53 5.08 10.05 19.65
C THR A 53 5.82 8.82 19.11
N ILE A 54 5.95 8.73 17.78
CA ILE A 54 6.68 7.63 17.16
C ILE A 54 8.18 7.92 17.20
N LYS A 55 8.91 7.20 18.07
CA LYS A 55 10.36 7.42 18.22
C LYS A 55 11.19 6.67 17.19
N ILE A 56 10.75 5.49 16.73
CA ILE A 56 11.56 4.61 15.86
C ILE A 56 10.97 4.44 14.46
N LYS A 57 11.85 4.31 13.46
CA LYS A 57 11.48 4.22 12.03
C LYS A 57 10.51 3.07 11.71
N PRO A 58 10.74 1.84 12.20
CA PRO A 58 9.86 0.70 11.88
C PRO A 58 8.39 0.95 12.22
N HIS A 59 8.10 1.45 13.42
CA HIS A 59 6.73 1.74 13.86
C HIS A 59 6.02 2.81 13.03
N ALA A 60 6.76 3.74 12.42
CA ALA A 60 6.15 4.71 11.52
C ALA A 60 5.79 4.09 10.17
N THR A 61 6.64 3.18 9.67
CA THR A 61 6.41 2.46 8.41
C THR A 61 5.18 1.57 8.50
N ASP A 62 4.97 0.87 9.61
CA ASP A 62 3.80 -0.01 9.81
C ASP A 62 2.49 0.78 9.71
N VAL A 63 2.45 1.98 10.28
CA VAL A 63 1.24 2.83 10.23
C VAL A 63 1.04 3.48 8.88
N ILE A 64 2.12 3.95 8.24
CA ILE A 64 2.03 4.46 6.87
C ILE A 64 1.49 3.36 5.94
N ARG A 65 1.98 2.12 6.08
CA ARG A 65 1.54 0.96 5.29
C ARG A 65 0.03 0.77 5.39
N LEU A 66 -0.50 0.67 6.60
CA LEU A 66 -1.93 0.49 6.82
C LEU A 66 -2.74 1.68 6.29
N GLN A 67 -2.28 2.90 6.54
CA GLN A 67 -2.99 4.10 6.09
C GLN A 67 -3.04 4.20 4.55
N ILE A 68 -1.99 3.78 3.84
CA ILE A 68 -1.98 3.71 2.37
C ILE A 68 -2.97 2.66 1.87
N LEU A 69 -2.92 1.45 2.44
CA LEU A 69 -3.81 0.35 2.03
C LEU A 69 -5.29 0.71 2.26
N ILE A 70 -5.61 1.38 3.36
CA ILE A 70 -6.98 1.86 3.64
C ILE A 70 -7.43 2.89 2.59
N LEU A 71 -6.58 3.85 2.23
CA LEU A 71 -6.96 4.96 1.35
C LEU A 71 -6.97 4.60 -0.13
N THR A 72 -6.08 3.71 -0.55
CA THR A 72 -5.82 3.43 -1.97
C THR A 72 -6.13 1.99 -2.38
N GLY A 73 -6.38 1.11 -1.40
CA GLY A 73 -6.45 -0.32 -1.63
C GLY A 73 -5.10 -0.87 -2.14
N GLY A 74 -5.18 -1.93 -2.96
CA GLY A 74 -4.01 -2.52 -3.60
C GLY A 74 -3.23 -3.48 -2.70
N ILE A 75 -1.97 -3.72 -3.08
CA ILE A 75 -1.10 -4.70 -2.45
C ILE A 75 0.18 -4.00 -2.02
N TYR A 76 0.49 -4.09 -0.72
CA TYR A 76 1.77 -3.65 -0.19
C TYR A 76 2.81 -4.76 -0.34
N LEU A 77 4.03 -4.38 -0.73
CA LEU A 77 5.14 -5.29 -0.95
C LEU A 77 6.39 -4.77 -0.24
N ASP A 78 7.05 -5.63 0.53
CA ASP A 78 8.37 -5.33 1.03
C ASP A 78 9.43 -5.36 -0.10
N PRO A 79 10.47 -4.51 -0.02
CA PRO A 79 11.45 -4.36 -1.10
C PRO A 79 12.35 -5.60 -1.32
N ASP A 80 12.39 -6.51 -0.35
CA ASP A 80 13.15 -7.76 -0.32
C ASP A 80 12.36 -8.99 -0.80
N ILE A 81 11.08 -8.82 -1.16
CA ILE A 81 10.24 -9.89 -1.72
C ILE A 81 10.53 -10.08 -3.22
N LEU A 82 10.43 -11.33 -3.71
CA LEU A 82 10.62 -11.69 -5.11
C LEU A 82 9.43 -12.50 -5.63
N PHE A 83 8.81 -12.03 -6.72
CA PHE A 83 7.68 -12.70 -7.35
C PHE A 83 8.16 -13.72 -8.39
N LEU A 84 7.76 -14.98 -8.19
CA LEU A 84 8.10 -16.07 -9.10
C LEU A 84 6.96 -16.44 -10.05
N ARG A 85 5.71 -16.10 -9.71
CA ARG A 85 4.50 -16.44 -10.47
C ARG A 85 3.44 -15.36 -10.33
N PRO A 86 2.51 -15.24 -11.31
CA PRO A 86 1.36 -14.34 -11.23
C PRO A 86 0.57 -14.53 -9.94
N ILE A 87 0.19 -13.41 -9.33
CA ILE A 87 -0.54 -13.35 -8.05
C ILE A 87 -1.99 -12.90 -8.23
N ASP A 88 -2.58 -13.16 -9.41
CA ASP A 88 -3.93 -12.72 -9.75
C ASP A 88 -4.98 -13.23 -8.74
N HIS A 89 -4.72 -14.38 -8.13
CA HIS A 89 -5.54 -14.94 -7.06
C HIS A 89 -5.64 -14.05 -5.81
N PHE A 90 -4.59 -13.27 -5.50
CA PHE A 90 -4.56 -12.35 -4.36
C PHE A 90 -5.10 -10.94 -4.69
N ARG A 91 -5.53 -10.69 -5.94
CA ARG A 91 -6.13 -9.41 -6.33
C ARG A 91 -7.64 -9.34 -6.07
N GLN A 92 -8.20 -10.32 -5.38
CA GLN A 92 -9.59 -10.30 -4.93
C GLN A 92 -9.75 -9.28 -3.78
N PRO A 93 -10.89 -8.57 -3.68
CA PRO A 93 -11.09 -7.46 -2.73
C PRO A 93 -11.35 -7.96 -1.31
N VAL A 94 -10.41 -8.72 -0.73
CA VAL A 94 -10.50 -9.20 0.65
C VAL A 94 -9.38 -8.55 1.46
N LEU A 95 -9.68 -7.41 2.07
CA LEU A 95 -8.86 -6.81 3.11
C LEU A 95 -9.47 -7.18 4.46
N THR A 96 -8.86 -8.14 5.18
CA THR A 96 -9.26 -8.47 6.55
C THR A 96 -8.43 -7.64 7.53
N MET A 97 -9.01 -6.59 8.10
CA MET A 97 -8.44 -5.87 9.23
C MET A 97 -9.34 -6.05 10.45
N GLY A 98 -8.78 -6.50 11.57
CA GLY A 98 -9.49 -6.52 12.83
C GLY A 98 -9.50 -5.12 13.44
N LEU A 99 -10.67 -4.54 13.64
CA LEU A 99 -10.83 -3.40 14.55
C LEU A 99 -11.13 -3.93 15.95
N ILE A 100 -10.38 -3.45 16.93
CA ILE A 100 -10.70 -3.61 18.35
C ILE A 100 -11.59 -2.42 18.72
N ASP A 101 -12.84 -2.69 19.08
CA ASP A 101 -13.72 -1.68 19.66
C ASP A 101 -13.33 -1.50 21.15
N PRO A 102 -12.81 -0.32 21.54
CA PRO A 102 -12.40 -0.07 22.92
C PRO A 102 -13.58 -0.03 23.91
N ALA A 103 -14.84 -0.02 23.46
CA ALA A 103 -16.01 -0.02 24.32
C ALA A 103 -16.49 -1.42 24.73
N THR A 104 -16.12 -2.48 23.99
CA THR A 104 -16.76 -3.80 24.15
C THR A 104 -15.83 -4.98 24.41
N ASP A 105 -14.50 -4.82 24.40
CA ASP A 105 -13.51 -5.89 24.67
C ASP A 105 -13.85 -7.21 23.94
N ARG A 106 -14.41 -7.10 22.73
CA ARG A 106 -14.76 -8.22 21.86
C ARG A 106 -14.05 -8.04 20.54
N ASP A 107 -13.17 -8.99 20.27
CA ASP A 107 -12.37 -9.06 19.06
C ASP A 107 -13.19 -9.44 17.82
N LEU A 108 -12.73 -8.91 16.69
CA LEU A 108 -13.14 -9.18 15.31
C LEU A 108 -14.49 -8.60 14.84
N SER A 109 -14.44 -7.36 14.35
CA SER A 109 -15.30 -6.95 13.25
C SER A 109 -14.57 -7.18 11.93
N ILE A 110 -15.05 -8.12 11.11
CA ILE A 110 -14.56 -8.31 9.74
C ILE A 110 -15.23 -7.23 8.88
N ILE A 111 -14.47 -6.21 8.47
CA ILE A 111 -14.96 -5.26 7.46
C ILE A 111 -14.76 -5.88 6.08
N HIS A 112 -15.85 -6.32 5.46
CA HIS A 112 -15.86 -6.73 4.05
C HIS A 112 -16.04 -5.49 3.16
N PHE A 113 -14.97 -5.02 2.52
CA PHE A 113 -15.08 -4.06 1.43
C PHE A 113 -15.55 -4.80 0.16
N SER A 114 -16.86 -5.06 0.05
CA SER A 114 -17.47 -5.30 -1.27
C SER A 114 -17.46 -3.96 -2.00
N GLU A 115 -17.00 -3.93 -3.25
CA GLU A 115 -17.21 -2.77 -4.10
C GLU A 115 -18.69 -2.38 -4.03
N ALA A 116 -18.98 -1.22 -3.42
CA ALA A 116 -20.27 -0.59 -3.60
C ALA A 116 -20.27 -0.04 -5.04
N PRO A 117 -21.32 -0.28 -5.84
CA PRO A 117 -21.40 0.30 -7.17
C PRO A 117 -21.31 1.83 -7.04
N ILE A 118 -20.38 2.42 -7.78
CA ILE A 118 -20.24 3.87 -7.93
C ILE A 118 -21.63 4.42 -8.30
N PRO A 119 -22.23 5.35 -7.52
CA PRO A 119 -23.48 5.96 -7.92
C PRO A 119 -23.25 6.66 -9.25
N LYS A 120 -23.94 6.20 -10.30
CA LYS A 120 -23.99 6.92 -11.57
C LYS A 120 -24.60 8.28 -11.25
N CYS A 121 -23.84 9.36 -11.39
CA CYS A 121 -24.43 10.69 -11.48
C CYS A 121 -25.42 10.65 -12.64
N THR A 122 -26.71 10.70 -12.32
CA THR A 122 -27.73 11.08 -13.28
C THR A 122 -27.47 12.54 -13.62
N ALA A 123 -26.99 12.79 -14.85
CA ALA A 123 -27.04 14.11 -15.42
C ALA A 123 -28.52 14.39 -15.73
N ASP A 124 -29.19 15.07 -14.81
CA ASP A 124 -30.47 15.69 -15.09
C ASP A 124 -30.22 16.93 -15.95
N SER A 125 -30.67 16.87 -17.20
CA SER A 125 -30.87 18.00 -18.12
C SER A 125 -32.26 17.87 -18.74
#